data_AF-A0A3M1UM37-F1
#
_entry.id   AF-A0A3M1UM37-F1
#
_cell.length_a   1.000
_cell.length_b   1.000
_cell.length_c   1.000
_cell.angle_alpha   90.00
_cell.angle_beta   90.00
_cell.angle_gamma   90.00
#
_symmetry.space_group_name_H-M   'P 1'
#
loop_
_entity.id
_entity.type
_entity.pdbx_description
1 polymer ?
#
loop_
_entity_poly.entity_id
_entity_poly.type
_entity_poly.pdbx_seq_one_letter_code
_entity_poly.pdbx_strand_id
1 'polypeptide(L)'
;MGMLMLLAAIIYHLLIILPYFPKRLNKKTKPPGNGIVLLSVNVKQENRDYEKLIRLVKSIQPDILLTMESDINWEQNLAEIKADFKHFIAVPKNNRYGMHLFTKLEIKDYEVHYLISKEHPSIEARMIDNEGNEFVFWGVHPPPPSPTEKPTARQKDAELMKLAKLTLDTELPVIVAGDFNNVCWSRTSKLFS
;
A
#
# COMPACT_ATOMS: atom_id res chain seq x y z
N MET A 1 44.31 1.04 -3.17
CA MET A 1 43.41 -0.05 -2.73
C MET A 1 41.99 0.45 -2.45
N GLY A 2 41.79 1.44 -1.56
CA GLY A 2 40.45 1.95 -1.21
C GLY A 2 39.60 2.44 -2.39
N MET A 3 40.19 3.16 -3.35
CA MET A 3 39.48 3.66 -4.53
C MET A 3 38.98 2.54 -5.46
N LEU A 4 39.75 1.45 -5.61
CA LEU A 4 39.36 0.29 -6.41
C LEU A 4 38.21 -0.48 -5.74
N MET A 5 38.26 -0.64 -4.41
CA MET A 5 37.17 -1.28 -3.65
C MET A 5 35.89 -0.45 -3.70
N LEU A 6 35.99 0.88 -3.58
CA LEU A 6 34.85 1.78 -3.73
C LEU A 6 34.24 1.70 -5.14
N LEU A 7 35.07 1.72 -6.18
CA LEU A 7 34.62 1.59 -7.57
C LEU A 7 33.91 0.25 -7.80
N ALA A 8 34.48 -0.86 -7.31
CA ALA A 8 33.86 -2.18 -7.38
C ALA A 8 32.51 -2.23 -6.65
N ALA A 9 32.41 -1.63 -5.46
CA ALA A 9 31.16 -1.52 -4.72
C ALA A 9 30.12 -0.69 -5.48
N ILE A 10 30.49 0.44 -6.08
CA ILE A 10 29.56 1.25 -6.89
C ILE A 10 29.05 0.45 -8.09
N ILE A 11 29.93 -0.20 -8.84
CA ILE A 11 29.56 -1.03 -10.00
C ILE A 11 28.60 -2.14 -9.56
N TYR A 12 28.89 -2.82 -8.45
CA TYR A 12 28.03 -3.87 -7.92
C TYR A 12 26.62 -3.35 -7.58
N HIS A 13 26.50 -2.23 -6.86
CA HIS A 13 25.19 -1.65 -6.54
C HIS A 13 24.46 -1.15 -7.79
N LEU A 14 25.18 -0.59 -8.77
CA LEU A 14 24.59 -0.21 -10.06
C LEU A 14 24.01 -1.43 -10.78
N LEU A 15 24.71 -2.56 -10.83
CA LEU A 15 24.18 -3.78 -11.44
C LEU A 15 22.90 -4.29 -10.78
N ILE A 16 22.75 -4.08 -9.47
CA ILE A 16 21.52 -4.43 -8.72
C ILE A 16 20.37 -3.48 -9.04
N ILE A 17 20.64 -2.17 -9.12
CA ILE A 17 19.61 -1.12 -9.25
C ILE A 17 19.21 -0.90 -10.72
N LEU A 18 20.13 -1.05 -11.67
CA LEU A 18 19.92 -0.74 -13.09
C LEU A 18 18.70 -1.45 -13.72
N PRO A 19 18.36 -2.72 -13.39
CA PRO A 19 17.15 -3.36 -13.91
C PRO A 19 15.85 -2.67 -13.47
N TYR A 20 15.88 -1.95 -12.34
CA TYR A 20 14.74 -1.24 -11.75
C TYR A 20 14.68 0.23 -12.16
N PHE A 21 15.68 0.74 -12.89
CA PHE A 21 15.57 2.07 -13.49
C PHE A 21 14.39 2.09 -14.47
N PRO A 22 13.51 3.10 -14.39
CA PRO A 22 12.34 3.16 -15.24
C PRO A 22 12.78 3.24 -16.70
N LYS A 23 12.69 2.12 -17.44
CA LYS A 23 12.67 2.14 -18.90
C LYS A 23 11.49 3.01 -19.26
N ARG A 24 11.67 4.12 -20.00
CA ARG A 24 10.59 5.03 -20.41
C ARG A 24 9.35 4.23 -20.79
N LEU A 25 8.34 4.19 -19.91
CA LEU A 25 7.07 3.52 -20.15
C LEU A 25 6.24 4.45 -21.03
N ASN A 26 6.56 4.51 -22.32
CA ASN A 26 5.72 5.12 -23.34
C ASN A 26 4.58 4.17 -23.72
N LYS A 27 3.76 3.78 -22.76
CA LYS A 27 2.48 3.12 -23.05
C LYS A 27 1.40 3.72 -22.16
N LYS A 28 0.74 4.76 -22.68
CA LYS A 28 -0.65 5.04 -22.33
C LYS A 28 -1.50 3.91 -22.91
N THR A 29 -1.42 2.70 -22.35
CA THR A 29 -2.49 1.73 -22.57
C THR A 29 -3.72 2.30 -21.91
N LYS A 30 -4.82 2.46 -22.66
CA LYS A 30 -6.11 2.66 -22.01
C LYS A 30 -6.28 1.51 -21.01
N PRO A 31 -6.68 1.79 -19.76
CA PRO A 31 -7.10 0.73 -18.86
C PRO A 31 -8.13 -0.12 -19.61
N PRO A 32 -8.08 -1.45 -19.48
CA PRO A 32 -9.17 -2.27 -19.99
C PRO A 32 -10.49 -1.77 -19.39
N GLY A 33 -11.60 -1.87 -20.12
CA GLY A 33 -12.89 -1.27 -19.74
C GLY A 33 -13.41 -1.73 -18.37
N ASN A 34 -12.86 -2.83 -17.84
CA ASN A 34 -13.16 -3.47 -16.58
C ASN A 34 -12.02 -3.41 -15.54
N GLY A 35 -11.01 -2.57 -15.75
CA GLY A 35 -9.90 -2.43 -14.80
C GLY A 35 -10.32 -1.75 -13.50
N ILE A 36 -9.74 -2.17 -12.38
CA ILE A 36 -9.89 -1.52 -11.07
C ILE A 36 -8.90 -0.35 -10.97
N VAL A 37 -9.39 0.86 -10.73
CA VAL A 37 -8.57 2.03 -10.45
C VAL A 37 -8.31 2.14 -8.95
N LEU A 38 -7.08 1.82 -8.55
CA LEU A 38 -6.65 1.91 -7.16
C LEU A 38 -5.75 3.13 -6.94
N LEU A 39 -6.10 3.95 -5.94
CA LEU A 39 -5.27 5.04 -5.43
C LEU A 39 -4.81 4.70 -4.01
N SER A 40 -3.51 4.47 -3.83
CA SER A 40 -2.90 4.22 -2.51
C SER A 40 -2.00 5.40 -2.14
N VAL A 41 -2.23 5.99 -0.96
CA VAL A 41 -1.57 7.23 -0.54
C VAL A 41 -1.12 7.12 0.91
N ASN A 42 0.18 7.17 1.14
CA ASN A 42 0.71 7.53 2.45
C ASN A 42 0.53 9.06 2.59
N VAL A 43 -0.36 9.49 3.49
CA VAL A 43 -0.75 10.90 3.59
C VAL A 43 0.26 11.74 4.38
N LYS A 44 1.23 11.09 5.04
CA LYS A 44 2.13 11.64 6.05
C LYS A 44 1.33 12.27 7.20
N GLN A 45 1.23 11.61 8.36
CA GLN A 45 0.23 11.96 9.38
C GLN A 45 0.17 13.44 9.78
N GLU A 46 1.31 14.14 9.83
CA GLU A 46 1.42 15.56 10.21
C GLU A 46 1.01 16.54 9.10
N ASN A 47 0.88 16.08 7.85
CA ASN A 47 0.42 16.88 6.74
C ASN A 47 -1.04 17.33 6.97
N ARG A 48 -1.34 18.57 6.60
CA ARG A 48 -2.67 19.21 6.75
C ARG A 48 -3.25 19.68 5.41
N ASP A 49 -2.58 19.38 4.29
CA ASP A 49 -3.05 19.70 2.95
C ASP A 49 -4.14 18.72 2.47
N TYR A 50 -5.21 18.56 3.26
CA TYR A 50 -6.31 17.62 3.00
C TYR A 50 -6.93 17.83 1.62
N GLU A 51 -7.11 19.10 1.25
CA GLU A 51 -7.72 19.52 -0.01
C GLU A 51 -6.94 19.04 -1.25
N LYS A 52 -5.61 18.88 -1.15
CA LYS A 52 -4.82 18.33 -2.26
C LYS A 52 -5.20 16.88 -2.54
N LEU A 53 -5.39 16.08 -1.49
CA LEU A 53 -5.82 14.69 -1.63
C LEU A 53 -7.27 14.64 -2.14
N ILE A 54 -8.16 15.46 -1.59
CA ILE A 54 -9.57 15.53 -2.03
C ILE A 54 -9.66 15.85 -3.53
N ARG A 55 -8.93 16.86 -4.01
CA ARG A 55 -8.89 17.19 -5.45
C ARG A 55 -8.33 16.05 -6.29
N LEU A 56 -7.29 15.37 -5.80
CA LEU A 56 -6.71 14.22 -6.49
C LEU A 56 -7.73 13.08 -6.62
N VAL A 57 -8.44 12.76 -5.54
CA VAL A 57 -9.49 11.73 -5.51
C VAL A 57 -10.62 12.11 -6.47
N LYS A 58 -11.10 13.36 -6.42
CA LYS A 58 -12.16 13.84 -7.32
C LYS A 58 -11.74 13.82 -8.80
N SER A 59 -10.45 14.05 -9.09
CA SER A 59 -9.91 14.01 -10.45
C SER A 59 -9.69 12.60 -10.97
N ILE A 60 -9.22 11.67 -10.12
CA ILE A 60 -8.91 10.29 -10.51
C ILE A 60 -10.18 9.42 -10.50
N GLN A 61 -11.13 9.71 -9.60
CA GLN A 61 -12.33 8.91 -9.38
C GLN A 61 -12.04 7.43 -9.11
N PRO A 62 -11.13 7.08 -8.17
CA PRO A 62 -10.71 5.69 -7.97
C PRO A 62 -11.87 4.78 -7.53
N ASP A 63 -11.80 3.51 -7.89
CA ASP A 63 -12.68 2.47 -7.37
C ASP A 63 -12.31 2.13 -5.93
N ILE A 64 -11.00 2.12 -5.61
CA ILE A 64 -10.46 1.87 -4.28
C ILE A 64 -9.49 2.99 -3.90
N LEU A 65 -9.71 3.63 -2.76
CA LEU A 65 -8.80 4.56 -2.11
C LEU A 65 -8.30 3.98 -0.80
N LEU A 66 -6.99 3.75 -0.71
CA LEU A 66 -6.30 3.40 0.54
C LEU A 66 -5.49 4.59 1.01
N THR A 67 -5.71 5.01 2.26
CA THR A 67 -4.86 6.00 2.94
C THR A 67 -4.10 5.34 4.08
N MET A 68 -2.84 5.73 4.26
CA MET A 68 -1.93 5.24 5.32
C MET A 68 -1.29 6.43 6.03
N GLU A 69 -0.81 6.22 7.26
CA GLU A 69 -0.44 7.29 8.18
C GLU A 69 -1.59 8.28 8.47
N SER A 70 -2.82 7.78 8.51
CA SER A 70 -4.02 8.62 8.64
C SER A 70 -4.64 8.50 10.03
N ASP A 71 -4.92 9.65 10.64
CA ASP A 71 -5.49 9.78 11.97
C ASP A 71 -6.95 10.26 11.91
N ILE A 72 -7.53 10.60 13.07
CA ILE A 72 -8.89 11.11 13.15
C ILE A 72 -9.06 12.47 12.44
N ASN A 73 -8.00 13.28 12.35
CA ASN A 73 -8.06 14.56 11.66
C ASN A 73 -8.18 14.32 10.15
N TRP A 74 -7.41 13.37 9.61
CA TRP A 74 -7.57 12.91 8.23
C TRP A 74 -8.97 12.34 7.99
N GLU A 75 -9.49 11.51 8.90
CA GLU A 75 -10.83 10.95 8.76
C GLU A 75 -11.91 12.03 8.62
N GLN A 76 -11.87 13.04 9.50
CA GLN A 76 -12.84 14.13 9.52
C GLN A 76 -12.76 14.99 8.27
N ASN A 77 -11.56 15.34 7.82
CA ASN A 77 -11.39 16.18 6.63
C ASN A 77 -11.67 15.43 5.32
N LEU A 78 -11.49 14.11 5.29
CA LEU A 78 -11.91 13.27 4.16
C LEU A 78 -13.39 12.89 4.20
N ALA A 79 -14.17 13.37 5.17
CA ALA A 79 -15.61 13.07 5.24
C ALA A 79 -16.36 13.57 4.01
N GLU A 80 -15.92 14.64 3.35
CA GLU A 80 -16.56 15.19 2.16
C GLU A 80 -16.60 14.20 0.99
N ILE A 81 -15.54 13.40 0.81
CA ILE A 81 -15.47 12.41 -0.27
C ILE A 81 -16.18 11.11 0.09
N LYS A 82 -16.62 10.89 1.35
CA LYS A 82 -17.29 9.64 1.76
C LYS A 82 -18.55 9.38 0.91
N ALA A 83 -19.25 10.43 0.49
CA ALA A 83 -20.45 10.32 -0.35
C ALA A 83 -20.15 9.77 -1.77
N ASP A 84 -18.90 9.85 -2.23
CA ASP A 84 -18.48 9.33 -3.54
C ASP A 84 -18.19 7.81 -3.53
N PHE A 85 -18.22 7.17 -2.36
CA PHE A 85 -17.90 5.75 -2.16
C PHE A 85 -19.07 4.99 -1.51
N LYS A 86 -19.22 3.70 -1.86
CA LYS A 86 -20.27 2.82 -1.33
C LYS A 86 -19.91 2.29 0.06
N HIS A 87 -18.64 2.02 0.28
CA HIS A 87 -18.13 1.46 1.53
C HIS A 87 -16.93 2.25 2.06
N PHE A 88 -16.81 2.27 3.38
CA PHE A 88 -15.76 2.96 4.10
C PHE A 88 -15.36 2.17 5.36
N ILE A 89 -14.07 1.91 5.53
CA ILE A 89 -13.48 1.25 6.70
C ILE A 89 -12.42 2.18 7.28
N ALA A 90 -12.51 2.46 8.58
CA ALA A 90 -11.63 3.38 9.28
C ALA A 90 -10.89 2.69 10.41
N VAL A 91 -9.57 2.83 10.43
CA VAL A 91 -8.71 2.42 11.54
C VAL A 91 -7.73 3.57 11.85
N PRO A 92 -8.24 4.75 12.28
CA PRO A 92 -7.38 5.88 12.57
C PRO A 92 -6.47 5.59 13.76
N LYS A 93 -5.21 6.02 13.67
CA LYS A 93 -4.25 5.95 14.76
C LYS A 93 -3.38 7.19 14.79
N ASN A 94 -2.97 7.62 15.98
CA ASN A 94 -2.05 8.74 16.17
C ASN A 94 -0.56 8.29 16.19
N ASN A 95 -0.26 7.10 15.67
CA ASN A 95 1.06 6.47 15.74
C ASN A 95 1.70 6.22 14.37
N ARG A 96 1.22 6.88 13.30
CA ARG A 96 1.60 6.71 11.89
C ARG A 96 1.16 5.42 11.24
N TYR A 97 0.47 4.52 11.94
CA TYR A 97 -0.01 3.27 11.35
C TYR A 97 -1.52 3.27 11.09
N GLY A 98 -2.18 4.41 11.25
CA GLY A 98 -3.60 4.50 10.98
C GLY A 98 -3.91 4.45 9.48
N MET A 99 -5.05 3.86 9.13
CA MET A 99 -5.42 3.64 7.74
C MET A 99 -6.92 3.80 7.51
N HIS A 100 -7.28 4.21 6.31
CA HIS A 100 -8.67 4.22 5.85
C HIS A 100 -8.78 3.60 4.46
N LEU A 101 -9.82 2.82 4.25
CA LEU A 101 -10.18 2.23 2.97
C LEU A 101 -11.55 2.77 2.54
N PHE A 102 -11.60 3.41 1.38
CA PHE A 102 -12.85 3.82 0.73
C PHE A 102 -12.97 3.03 -0.57
N THR A 103 -14.17 2.53 -0.89
CA THR A 103 -14.37 1.80 -2.14
C THR A 103 -15.77 1.99 -2.71
N LYS A 104 -15.84 2.06 -4.04
CA LYS A 104 -17.09 2.04 -4.82
C LYS A 104 -17.59 0.62 -5.03
N LEU A 105 -16.66 -0.34 -4.99
CA LEU A 105 -16.92 -1.77 -5.16
C LEU A 105 -17.64 -2.34 -3.95
N GLU A 106 -18.41 -3.41 -4.15
CA GLU A 106 -19.07 -4.10 -3.05
C GLU A 106 -18.08 -4.80 -2.15
N ILE A 107 -18.25 -4.67 -0.82
CA ILE A 107 -17.54 -5.47 0.18
C ILE A 107 -18.50 -6.53 0.71
N LYS A 108 -18.17 -7.81 0.52
CA LYS A 108 -18.91 -8.93 1.12
C LYS A 108 -18.63 -9.03 2.62
N ASP A 109 -17.36 -8.93 2.99
CA ASP A 109 -16.87 -8.97 4.35
C ASP A 109 -15.46 -8.37 4.40
N TYR A 110 -15.04 -7.96 5.60
CA TYR A 110 -13.72 -7.43 5.86
C TYR A 110 -13.28 -7.75 7.28
N GLU A 111 -11.96 -7.83 7.48
CA GLU A 111 -11.34 -7.99 8.78
C GLU A 111 -10.14 -7.04 8.93
N VAL A 112 -9.95 -6.49 10.13
CA VAL A 112 -8.76 -5.71 10.47
C VAL A 112 -7.80 -6.60 11.25
N HIS A 113 -6.66 -6.89 10.63
CA HIS A 113 -5.64 -7.74 11.21
C HIS A 113 -4.53 -6.93 11.86
N TYR A 114 -3.89 -7.55 12.84
CA TYR A 114 -2.67 -7.06 13.48
C TYR A 114 -1.61 -8.15 13.32
N LEU A 115 -1.05 -8.25 12.11
CA LEU A 115 -0.35 -9.45 11.64
C LEU A 115 0.85 -9.82 12.52
N ILE A 116 1.63 -8.83 12.97
CA ILE A 116 2.81 -9.02 13.82
C ILE A 116 2.70 -8.25 15.13
N SER A 117 2.11 -7.05 15.13
CA SER A 117 1.99 -6.17 16.30
C SER A 117 0.59 -5.56 16.37
N LYS A 118 0.10 -5.30 17.58
CA LYS A 118 -1.16 -4.58 17.85
C LYS A 118 -1.13 -3.11 17.42
N GLU A 119 0.04 -2.61 17.04
CA GLU A 119 0.23 -1.22 16.59
C GLU A 119 -0.03 -1.03 15.10
N HIS A 120 0.13 -2.08 14.29
CA HIS A 120 0.12 -2.00 12.83
C HIS A 120 -1.11 -2.74 12.29
N PRO A 121 -2.18 -2.03 11.91
CA PRO A 121 -3.32 -2.62 11.28
C PRO A 121 -3.02 -2.95 9.81
N SER A 122 -3.65 -4.02 9.32
CA SER A 122 -3.84 -4.33 7.91
C SER A 122 -5.33 -4.56 7.67
N ILE A 123 -5.86 -4.14 6.54
CA ILE A 123 -7.27 -4.37 6.18
C ILE A 123 -7.31 -5.47 5.12
N GLU A 124 -7.99 -6.58 5.44
CA GLU A 124 -8.44 -7.58 4.47
C GLU A 124 -9.89 -7.28 4.11
N ALA A 125 -10.24 -7.28 2.83
CA ALA A 125 -11.61 -7.12 2.38
C ALA A 125 -11.89 -8.01 1.17
N ARG A 126 -12.92 -8.86 1.26
CA ARG A 126 -13.43 -9.61 0.11
C ARG A 126 -14.38 -8.72 -0.68
N MET A 127 -14.00 -8.42 -1.92
CA MET A 127 -14.67 -7.46 -2.78
C MET A 127 -15.21 -8.11 -4.05
N ILE A 128 -16.17 -7.42 -4.68
CA ILE A 128 -16.72 -7.79 -5.99
C ILE A 128 -16.45 -6.65 -6.98
N ASP A 129 -15.85 -6.97 -8.12
CA ASP A 129 -15.62 -5.99 -9.18
C ASP A 129 -16.92 -5.65 -9.95
N ASN A 130 -16.81 -4.72 -10.92
CA ASN A 130 -17.97 -4.27 -11.71
C ASN A 130 -18.52 -5.35 -12.67
N GLU A 131 -17.83 -6.47 -12.85
CA GLU A 131 -18.26 -7.62 -13.67
C GLU A 131 -18.82 -8.77 -12.81
N GLY A 132 -18.80 -8.64 -11.49
CA GLY A 132 -19.28 -9.67 -10.57
C GLY A 132 -18.21 -10.67 -10.13
N ASN A 133 -16.93 -10.45 -10.47
CA ASN A 133 -15.84 -11.34 -10.04
C ASN A 133 -15.43 -11.01 -8.60
N GLU A 134 -15.22 -12.05 -7.79
CA GLU A 134 -14.74 -11.92 -6.43
C GLU A 134 -13.21 -11.88 -6.37
N PHE A 135 -12.68 -11.01 -5.52
CA PHE A 135 -11.26 -10.93 -5.21
C PHE A 135 -11.05 -10.48 -3.76
N VAL A 136 -9.84 -10.69 -3.23
CA VAL A 136 -9.45 -10.20 -1.91
C VAL A 136 -8.53 -8.99 -2.06
N PHE A 137 -8.84 -7.93 -1.33
CA PHE A 137 -7.99 -6.76 -1.21
C PHE A 137 -7.28 -6.75 0.14
N TRP A 138 -5.98 -6.49 0.12
CA TRP A 138 -5.16 -6.26 1.31
C TRP A 138 -4.56 -4.85 1.28
N GLY A 139 -4.97 -4.01 2.22
CA GLY A 139 -4.32 -2.74 2.53
C GLY A 139 -3.27 -2.93 3.62
N VAL A 140 -2.00 -2.57 3.34
CA VAL A 140 -0.88 -2.81 4.28
C VAL A 140 0.06 -1.63 4.42
N HIS A 141 0.62 -1.46 5.62
CA HIS A 141 1.66 -0.47 5.88
C HIS A 141 2.63 -0.98 6.98
N PRO A 142 3.51 -1.94 6.64
CA PRO A 142 4.48 -2.46 7.61
C PRO A 142 5.47 -1.37 8.04
N PRO A 143 6.11 -1.51 9.21
CA PRO A 143 6.97 -0.47 9.77
C PRO A 143 8.27 -0.29 8.96
N PRO A 144 8.79 0.94 8.82
CA PRO A 144 10.10 1.15 8.22
C PRO A 144 11.21 0.62 9.13
N PRO A 145 12.30 0.07 8.55
CA PRO A 145 13.55 -0.12 9.28
C PRO A 145 14.22 1.24 9.48
N SER A 146 13.77 1.99 10.48
CA SER A 146 14.30 3.31 10.83
C SER A 146 14.76 3.36 12.29
N PRO A 147 15.90 4.01 12.60
CA PRO A 147 16.33 4.24 13.98
C PRO A 147 15.25 4.87 14.87
N THR A 148 14.36 5.67 14.28
CA THR A 148 13.27 6.34 14.98
C THR A 148 12.02 5.49 15.17
N GLU A 149 11.91 4.35 14.49
CA GLU A 149 10.69 3.50 14.52
C GLU A 149 11.00 2.05 14.88
N LYS A 150 11.79 1.35 14.06
CA LYS A 150 12.24 -0.03 14.32
C LYS A 150 13.73 -0.20 13.99
N PRO A 151 14.53 -0.77 14.90
CA PRO A 151 15.98 -0.87 14.73
C PRO A 151 16.41 -1.83 13.62
N THR A 152 15.51 -2.70 13.14
CA THR A 152 15.82 -3.69 12.10
C THR A 152 14.62 -3.90 11.17
N ALA A 153 14.88 -4.44 9.97
CA ALA A 153 13.84 -4.82 9.02
C ALA A 153 13.04 -6.08 9.40
N ARG A 154 13.41 -6.78 10.48
CA ARG A 154 12.83 -8.10 10.83
C ARG A 154 11.31 -8.08 10.93
N GLN A 155 10.75 -7.05 11.55
CA GLN A 155 9.30 -6.95 11.74
C GLN A 155 8.58 -6.77 10.41
N LYS A 156 9.06 -5.82 9.59
CA LYS A 156 8.56 -5.59 8.23
C LYS A 156 8.65 -6.85 7.37
N ASP A 157 9.80 -7.52 7.38
CA ASP A 157 10.01 -8.74 6.61
C ASP A 157 9.09 -9.88 7.09
N ALA A 158 8.90 -10.04 8.40
CA ALA A 158 7.98 -11.03 8.96
C ALA A 158 6.52 -10.74 8.57
N GLU A 159 6.12 -9.47 8.56
CA GLU A 159 4.77 -9.06 8.17
C GLU A 159 4.49 -9.36 6.70
N LEU A 160 5.44 -9.02 5.81
CA LEU A 160 5.32 -9.33 4.38
C LEU A 160 5.31 -10.84 4.11
N MET A 161 6.15 -11.62 4.79
CA MET A 161 6.15 -13.09 4.61
C MET A 161 4.90 -13.76 5.18
N LYS A 162 4.36 -13.24 6.28
CA LYS A 162 3.06 -13.71 6.81
C LYS A 162 1.94 -13.41 5.83
N LEU A 163 1.91 -12.20 5.27
CA LEU A 163 0.94 -11.82 4.26
C LEU A 163 1.07 -12.67 3.00
N ALA A 164 2.28 -12.87 2.47
CA ALA A 164 2.51 -13.74 1.31
C ALA A 164 1.98 -15.16 1.53
N LYS A 165 2.12 -15.71 2.74
CA LYS A 165 1.53 -17.00 3.09
C LYS A 165 0.00 -16.96 3.07
N LEU A 166 -0.62 -15.96 3.69
CA LEU A 166 -2.08 -15.79 3.67
C LEU A 166 -2.61 -15.68 2.24
N THR A 167 -1.93 -14.93 1.37
CA THR A 167 -2.33 -14.80 -0.04
C THR A 167 -2.16 -16.09 -0.83
N LEU A 168 -1.14 -16.91 -0.54
CA LEU A 168 -0.96 -18.22 -1.17
C LEU A 168 -2.01 -19.24 -0.74
N ASP A 169 -2.50 -19.12 0.50
CA ASP A 169 -3.57 -19.97 1.04
C ASP A 169 -4.98 -19.50 0.59
N THR A 170 -5.09 -18.41 -0.18
CA THR A 170 -6.35 -17.84 -0.69
C THR A 170 -6.65 -18.35 -2.11
N GLU A 171 -7.86 -18.88 -2.35
CA GLU A 171 -8.29 -19.37 -3.68
C GLU A 171 -8.71 -18.25 -4.65
N LEU A 172 -9.10 -17.10 -4.13
CA LEU A 172 -9.52 -15.93 -4.91
C LEU A 172 -8.31 -15.12 -5.39
N PRO A 173 -8.41 -14.39 -6.52
CA PRO A 173 -7.42 -13.38 -6.89
C PRO A 173 -7.19 -12.39 -5.77
N VAL A 174 -5.93 -12.00 -5.54
CA VAL A 174 -5.56 -11.08 -4.47
C VAL A 174 -4.88 -9.83 -5.01
N ILE A 175 -5.33 -8.66 -4.54
CA ILE A 175 -4.65 -7.38 -4.71
C ILE A 175 -4.09 -6.96 -3.36
N VAL A 176 -2.76 -6.83 -3.27
CA VAL A 176 -2.11 -6.22 -2.10
C VAL A 176 -1.61 -4.84 -2.47
N ALA A 177 -2.00 -3.82 -1.71
CA ALA A 177 -1.57 -2.44 -1.94
C ALA A 177 -1.23 -1.71 -0.65
N GLY A 178 -0.35 -0.72 -0.77
CA GLY A 178 0.07 0.11 0.34
C GLY A 178 1.50 0.62 0.19
N ASP A 179 2.03 1.14 1.29
CA ASP A 179 3.42 1.54 1.43
C ASP A 179 4.13 0.44 2.20
N PHE A 180 4.84 -0.40 1.44
CA PHE A 180 5.53 -1.59 1.92
C PHE A 180 6.78 -1.27 2.73
N ASN A 181 7.19 0.01 2.82
CA ASN A 181 8.45 0.44 3.45
C ASN A 181 9.66 -0.40 2.97
N ASN A 182 9.63 -0.77 1.68
CA ASN A 182 10.59 -1.68 1.09
C ASN A 182 10.97 -1.25 -0.33
N VAL A 183 12.20 -1.56 -0.72
CA VAL A 183 12.72 -1.28 -2.06
C VAL A 183 12.53 -2.48 -2.99
N CYS A 184 12.25 -2.24 -4.26
CA CYS A 184 11.94 -3.28 -5.24
C CYS A 184 13.11 -4.27 -5.50
N TRP A 185 14.36 -3.87 -5.24
CA TRP A 185 15.54 -4.75 -5.36
C TRP A 185 15.87 -5.57 -4.11
N SER A 186 15.12 -5.40 -3.02
CA SER A 186 15.35 -6.16 -1.78
C SER A 186 15.05 -7.65 -1.94
N ARG A 187 15.69 -8.50 -1.14
CA ARG A 187 15.37 -9.94 -1.08
C ARG A 187 13.90 -10.17 -0.71
N THR A 188 13.39 -9.43 0.27
CA THR A 188 11.99 -9.55 0.73
C THR A 188 10.99 -9.23 -0.37
N SER A 189 11.23 -8.19 -1.18
CA SER A 189 10.35 -7.88 -2.31
C SER A 189 10.28 -9.03 -3.31
N LYS A 190 11.44 -9.63 -3.64
CA LYS A 190 11.53 -10.78 -4.55
C LYS A 190 10.88 -12.06 -4.02
N LEU A 191 10.79 -12.22 -2.70
CA LEU A 191 10.10 -13.34 -2.07
C LEU A 191 8.60 -13.10 -1.96
N PHE A 192 8.19 -11.83 -1.89
CA PHE A 192 6.80 -11.43 -1.74
C PHE A 192 6.04 -11.43 -3.06
N SER A 193 6.68 -10.95 -4.14
CA SER A 193 6.11 -10.91 -5.51
C SER A 193 6.29 -12.22 -6.25
#